data_AF-A0A151MP10-F1
#
_entry.id   AF-A0A151MP10-F1
#
_cell.length_a   1.000
_cell.length_b   1.000
_cell.length_c   1.000
_cell.angle_alpha   90.00
_cell.angle_beta   90.00
_cell.angle_gamma   90.00
#
_symmetry.space_group_name_H-M   'P 1'
#
loop_
_entity.id
_entity.type
_entity.pdbx_description
1 polymer ?
#
loop_
_entity_poly.entity_id
_entity_poly.type
_entity_poly.pdbx_seq_one_letter_code
_entity_poly.pdbx_strand_id
1 'polypeptide(L)'
;MFETQSLSCSSKDSSEPPPGKSKEVLLGYPTRCRSCALVNTPSLCVNKVIHLIQELEVKLEKFFQQYDHILKEKILWISKVGKDGQLSSSSPLDVKETPIYCEDSNILTLKQETEALLSEVIELIKRLEADRKEAEEALKFENQHKKNLGMKIDCISLWRLQQLPAVVQKEYEACAQDISELQWYFDCKNHQLQQVQNQVLKIKAVNKKIQEHVDFMKKHSPLLEEKLNLEGNAVKDVLKEHGEASEIYNNIYQELMKVQQTYKHVYEEAEKERKSMSQKIKYAEMLLNQYEL
;
A
#
# COMPACT_ATOMS: atom_id res chain seq x y z
N MET A 1 -17.15 18.65 -9.58
CA MET A 1 -15.94 18.60 -8.73
C MET A 1 -15.20 17.31 -9.03
N PHE A 2 -13.92 17.21 -8.68
CA PHE A 2 -12.94 16.39 -9.41
C PHE A 2 -13.24 14.88 -9.47
N GLU A 3 -12.96 14.33 -10.66
CA GLU A 3 -13.06 12.91 -10.98
C GLU A 3 -11.85 12.14 -10.46
N THR A 4 -12.08 11.01 -9.79
CA THR A 4 -11.03 10.01 -9.53
C THR A 4 -11.01 8.98 -10.66
N GLN A 5 -10.30 9.30 -11.75
CA GLN A 5 -10.07 8.34 -12.83
C GLN A 5 -9.12 7.22 -12.37
N SER A 6 -9.59 5.98 -12.43
CA SER A 6 -8.88 4.79 -11.99
C SER A 6 -7.94 4.26 -13.08
N LEU A 7 -6.63 4.33 -12.83
CA LEU A 7 -5.63 3.71 -13.71
C LEU A 7 -5.48 2.22 -13.37
N SER A 8 -5.92 1.38 -14.29
CA SER A 8 -5.78 -0.08 -14.23
C SER A 8 -4.37 -0.50 -14.67
N CYS A 9 -3.64 -1.19 -13.79
CA CYS A 9 -2.37 -1.83 -14.13
C CYS A 9 -2.59 -3.31 -14.47
N SER A 10 -2.87 -3.59 -15.74
CA SER A 10 -2.83 -4.96 -16.28
C SER A 10 -1.39 -5.43 -16.44
N SER A 11 -0.92 -6.37 -15.63
CA SER A 11 0.33 -7.07 -15.89
C SER A 11 0.16 -8.13 -17.01
N LYS A 12 1.13 -8.17 -17.93
CA LYS A 12 1.38 -9.32 -18.81
C LYS A 12 2.80 -9.23 -19.35
N ASP A 13 3.57 -10.31 -19.19
CA ASP A 13 4.96 -10.39 -19.61
C ASP A 13 5.11 -10.42 -21.14
N SER A 14 6.22 -9.86 -21.64
CA SER A 14 7.05 -10.44 -22.72
C SER A 14 8.19 -9.49 -23.13
N SER A 15 9.43 -9.75 -22.70
CA SER A 15 10.64 -9.64 -23.55
C SER A 15 11.92 -9.96 -22.77
N GLU A 16 12.75 -10.85 -23.34
CA GLU A 16 14.14 -11.06 -22.92
C GLU A 16 15.06 -9.93 -23.43
N PRO A 17 16.25 -9.73 -22.83
CA PRO A 17 17.08 -8.55 -23.08
C PRO A 17 18.01 -8.68 -24.30
N PRO A 18 18.16 -7.63 -25.14
CA PRO A 18 19.26 -7.50 -26.09
C PRO A 18 20.49 -6.81 -25.45
N PRO A 19 21.73 -7.19 -25.79
CA PRO A 19 22.93 -6.74 -25.07
C PRO A 19 23.54 -5.43 -25.62
N GLY A 20 24.32 -4.77 -24.76
CA GLY A 20 25.51 -4.03 -25.18
C GLY A 20 25.32 -2.65 -25.85
N LYS A 21 25.29 -1.61 -25.02
CA LYS A 21 26.03 -0.35 -25.31
C LYS A 21 26.46 0.33 -24.01
N SER A 22 27.76 0.50 -23.85
CA SER A 22 28.35 1.38 -22.85
C SER A 22 27.96 2.82 -23.15
N LYS A 23 26.96 3.33 -22.41
CA LYS A 23 26.74 4.77 -22.25
C LYS A 23 26.81 5.08 -20.76
N GLU A 24 28.05 5.28 -20.34
CA GLU A 24 28.48 6.06 -19.19
C GLU A 24 27.39 7.05 -18.75
N VAL A 25 26.76 6.78 -17.62
CA VAL A 25 25.74 7.67 -17.04
C VAL A 25 26.48 8.84 -16.41
N LEU A 26 26.87 9.79 -17.26
CA LEU A 26 27.42 11.07 -16.86
C LEU A 26 26.37 11.78 -16.00
N LEU A 27 26.53 11.72 -14.67
CA LEU A 27 25.63 12.37 -13.73
C LEU A 27 25.56 13.85 -14.09
N GLY A 28 24.37 14.29 -14.52
CA GLY A 28 24.09 15.65 -14.96
C GLY A 28 24.05 16.64 -13.80
N TYR A 29 25.16 16.78 -13.07
CA TYR A 29 25.39 17.94 -12.21
C TYR A 29 25.41 19.18 -13.10
N PRO A 30 24.50 20.15 -12.92
CA PRO A 30 24.56 21.40 -13.64
C PRO A 30 25.72 22.21 -13.07
N THR A 31 26.93 22.01 -13.61
CA THR A 31 28.12 22.80 -13.31
C THR A 31 27.91 24.22 -13.82
N ARG A 32 27.11 24.99 -13.09
CA ARG A 32 26.70 26.36 -13.42
C ARG A 32 27.84 27.32 -13.12
N CYS A 33 28.94 27.16 -13.85
CA CYS A 33 30.01 28.14 -13.96
C CYS A 33 29.41 29.47 -14.42
N ARG A 34 29.06 30.34 -13.47
CA ARG A 34 28.67 31.72 -13.74
C ARG A 34 29.89 32.47 -14.29
N SER A 35 30.03 32.45 -15.61
CA SER A 35 30.86 33.33 -16.44
C SER A 35 32.19 33.79 -15.80
N CYS A 36 33.25 33.02 -16.02
CA CYS A 36 34.62 33.44 -15.67
C CYS A 36 35.08 34.72 -16.41
N ALA A 37 34.33 35.19 -17.41
CA ALA A 37 34.64 36.40 -18.18
C ALA A 37 34.74 37.67 -17.31
N LEU A 38 34.00 37.74 -16.20
CA LEU A 38 34.09 38.86 -15.25
C LEU A 38 35.43 38.87 -14.48
N VAL A 39 36.08 37.71 -14.33
CA VAL A 39 37.36 37.55 -13.63
C VAL A 39 38.57 37.81 -14.56
N ASN A 40 38.38 37.59 -15.86
CA ASN A 40 39.43 37.75 -16.88
C ASN A 40 39.62 39.21 -17.33
N THR A 41 38.74 40.13 -16.93
CA THR A 41 38.88 41.56 -17.20
C THR A 41 39.50 42.23 -15.97
N PRO A 42 40.65 42.92 -16.07
CA PRO A 42 41.20 43.64 -14.92
C PRO A 42 40.17 44.66 -14.40
N SER A 43 40.01 44.77 -13.08
CA SER A 43 38.99 45.65 -12.52
C SER A 43 39.23 47.10 -12.91
N LEU A 44 38.19 47.94 -12.87
CA LEU A 44 38.29 49.35 -13.22
C LEU A 44 39.33 50.08 -12.33
N CYS A 45 39.51 49.61 -11.09
CA CYS A 45 40.59 50.05 -10.20
C CYS A 45 41.99 49.58 -10.68
N VAL A 46 42.15 48.32 -11.12
CA VAL A 46 43.44 47.82 -11.67
C VAL A 46 43.86 48.62 -12.91
N ASN A 47 42.94 48.82 -13.85
CA ASN A 47 43.22 49.62 -15.05
C ASN A 47 43.58 51.07 -14.71
N LYS A 48 42.93 51.66 -13.68
CA LYS A 48 43.28 53.01 -13.22
C LYS A 48 44.66 53.07 -12.58
N VAL A 49 45.07 52.07 -11.77
CA VAL A 49 46.44 51.99 -11.23
C VAL A 49 47.47 51.89 -12.35
N ILE A 50 47.24 51.04 -13.35
CA ILE A 50 48.15 50.89 -14.50
C ILE A 50 48.31 52.23 -15.24
N HIS A 51 47.21 52.93 -15.53
CA HIS A 51 47.25 54.24 -16.19
C HIS A 51 48.01 55.29 -15.36
N LEU A 52 47.77 55.36 -14.04
CA LEU A 52 48.44 56.35 -13.18
C LEU A 52 49.94 56.07 -13.00
N ILE A 53 50.35 54.79 -13.01
CA ILE A 53 51.77 54.41 -13.02
C ILE A 53 52.42 54.82 -14.34
N GLN A 54 51.76 54.56 -15.48
CA GLN A 54 52.25 54.98 -16.81
C GLN A 54 52.31 56.51 -16.95
N GLU A 55 51.36 57.24 -16.37
CA GLU A 55 51.40 58.71 -16.31
C GLU A 55 52.57 59.20 -15.45
N LEU A 56 52.84 58.55 -14.32
CA LEU A 56 53.98 58.87 -13.44
C LEU A 56 55.31 58.59 -14.14
N GLU A 57 55.45 57.47 -14.86
CA GLU A 57 56.62 57.15 -15.69
C GLU A 57 56.86 58.24 -16.74
N VAL A 58 55.83 58.63 -17.50
CA VAL A 58 55.92 59.69 -18.53
C VAL A 58 56.21 61.07 -17.93
N LYS A 59 55.72 61.37 -16.73
CA LYS A 59 56.06 62.64 -16.03
C LYS A 59 57.49 62.64 -15.50
N LEU A 60 57.97 61.54 -14.92
CA LEU A 60 59.36 61.38 -14.46
C LEU A 60 60.34 61.50 -15.63
N GLU A 61 60.09 60.80 -16.75
CA GLU A 61 60.93 60.83 -17.94
C GLU A 61 61.09 62.26 -18.49
N LYS A 62 59.99 63.02 -18.59
CA LYS A 62 60.01 64.44 -18.95
C LYS A 62 60.79 65.29 -17.96
N PHE A 63 60.63 65.06 -16.65
CA PHE A 63 61.30 65.84 -15.62
C PHE A 63 62.82 65.58 -15.60
N PHE A 64 63.26 64.35 -15.86
CA PHE A 64 64.68 64.06 -16.12
C PHE A 64 65.19 64.76 -17.38
N GLN A 65 64.47 64.69 -18.51
CA GLN A 65 64.88 65.35 -19.75
C GLN A 65 65.03 66.88 -19.60
N GLN A 66 64.10 67.55 -18.90
CA GLN A 66 64.23 68.98 -18.58
C GLN A 66 65.47 69.28 -17.71
N TYR A 67 65.71 68.47 -16.68
CA TYR A 67 66.87 68.63 -15.80
C TYR A 67 68.19 68.44 -16.55
N ASP A 68 68.23 67.48 -17.46
CA ASP A 68 69.40 67.15 -18.28
C ASP A 68 69.73 68.26 -19.29
N HIS A 69 68.73 69.00 -19.80
CA HIS A 69 68.91 70.22 -20.58
C HIS A 69 69.50 71.38 -19.73
N ILE A 70 68.94 71.64 -18.55
CA ILE A 70 69.43 72.68 -17.63
C ILE A 70 70.87 72.40 -17.17
N LEU A 71 71.21 71.13 -16.94
CA LEU A 71 72.57 70.72 -16.57
C LEU A 71 73.57 70.99 -17.70
N LYS A 72 73.19 70.71 -18.95
CA LYS A 72 74.01 70.99 -20.15
C LYS A 72 74.24 72.48 -20.35
N GLU A 73 73.24 73.34 -20.11
CA GLU A 73 73.43 74.80 -20.12
C GLU A 73 74.38 75.27 -19.00
N LYS A 74 74.23 74.78 -17.76
CA LYS A 74 75.15 75.12 -16.66
C LYS A 74 76.60 74.73 -16.97
N ILE A 75 76.82 73.54 -17.52
CA ILE A 75 78.16 73.07 -17.92
C ILE A 75 78.73 73.95 -19.04
N LEU A 76 77.90 74.33 -20.03
CA LEU A 76 78.31 75.23 -21.12
C LEU A 76 78.68 76.63 -20.61
N TRP A 77 77.96 77.16 -19.62
CA TRP A 77 78.25 78.47 -19.03
C TRP A 77 79.55 78.46 -18.20
N ILE A 78 79.74 77.45 -17.34
CA ILE A 78 80.97 77.29 -16.54
C ILE A 78 82.20 77.13 -17.46
N SER A 79 82.09 76.34 -18.53
CA SER A 79 83.15 76.16 -19.55
C SER A 79 83.53 77.46 -20.28
N LYS A 80 82.68 78.49 -20.24
CA LYS A 80 82.89 79.79 -20.88
C LYS A 80 83.53 80.84 -19.96
N VAL A 81 83.66 80.56 -18.66
CA VAL A 81 84.35 81.42 -17.68
C VAL A 81 85.77 80.91 -17.39
N GLY A 82 86.02 79.59 -17.50
CA GLY A 82 87.29 78.95 -17.15
C GLY A 82 88.43 79.01 -18.19
N LYS A 83 88.47 80.02 -19.07
CA LYS A 83 89.52 80.16 -20.11
C LYS A 83 90.01 81.60 -20.29
N ASP A 84 90.78 82.09 -19.31
CA ASP A 84 91.97 82.93 -19.51
C ASP A 84 92.69 83.16 -18.16
N GLY A 85 94.03 83.26 -18.17
CA GLY A 85 94.85 83.64 -17.00
C GLY A 85 95.49 82.49 -16.18
N GLN A 86 96.61 82.79 -15.49
CA GLN A 86 97.42 81.83 -14.70
C GLN A 86 97.49 82.16 -13.21
N LEU A 87 97.56 81.09 -12.39
CA LEU A 87 98.16 80.95 -11.05
C LEU A 87 98.54 82.22 -10.23
N SER A 88 97.95 82.35 -9.04
CA SER A 88 98.71 82.30 -7.76
C SER A 88 97.86 82.28 -6.47
N SER A 89 98.32 81.44 -5.53
CA SER A 89 98.07 81.31 -4.07
C SER A 89 97.11 82.24 -3.28
N SER A 90 96.36 81.59 -2.36
CA SER A 90 96.12 81.95 -0.94
C SER A 90 94.74 82.49 -0.48
N SER A 91 94.17 81.74 0.49
CA SER A 91 93.18 82.12 1.52
C SER A 91 91.72 82.48 1.15
N PRO A 92 90.77 82.26 2.09
CA PRO A 92 89.33 82.30 1.82
C PRO A 92 88.68 83.66 2.11
N LEU A 93 87.69 84.05 1.29
CA LEU A 93 86.73 85.10 1.63
C LEU A 93 85.36 84.88 0.95
N ASP A 94 84.37 84.62 1.79
CA ASP A 94 82.97 85.06 1.70
C ASP A 94 82.40 85.37 0.30
N VAL A 95 81.93 84.34 -0.43
CA VAL A 95 81.05 84.52 -1.59
C VAL A 95 79.61 84.56 -1.10
N LYS A 96 79.03 85.78 -1.05
CA LYS A 96 77.61 85.96 -0.74
C LYS A 96 76.72 85.21 -1.74
N GLU A 97 76.04 84.18 -1.26
CA GLU A 97 74.97 83.50 -1.99
C GLU A 97 73.87 84.51 -2.33
N THR A 98 73.85 84.94 -3.60
CA THR A 98 72.80 85.80 -4.14
C THR A 98 71.85 84.91 -4.92
N PRO A 99 70.64 84.61 -4.41
CA PRO A 99 69.78 83.59 -5.00
C PRO A 99 69.22 84.04 -6.35
N ILE A 100 69.67 83.40 -7.43
CA ILE A 100 69.13 83.63 -8.78
C ILE A 100 67.78 82.92 -8.86
N TYR A 101 66.72 83.69 -8.63
CA TYR A 101 65.32 83.26 -8.70
C TYR A 101 64.94 82.95 -10.17
N CYS A 102 64.75 81.67 -10.51
CA CYS A 102 64.21 81.27 -11.82
C CYS A 102 63.53 79.89 -11.75
N GLU A 103 62.32 79.78 -12.30
CA GLU A 103 61.55 78.54 -12.54
C GLU A 103 61.17 77.62 -11.34
N ASP A 104 61.29 78.06 -10.08
CA ASP A 104 60.75 77.35 -8.90
C ASP A 104 59.27 76.93 -9.08
N SER A 105 58.47 77.76 -9.77
CA SER A 105 57.04 77.52 -10.01
C SER A 105 56.76 76.24 -10.80
N ASN A 106 57.56 75.92 -11.82
CA ASN A 106 57.37 74.73 -12.64
C ASN A 106 57.80 73.47 -11.87
N ILE A 107 58.83 73.59 -11.04
CA ILE A 107 59.33 72.50 -10.18
C ILE A 107 58.34 72.19 -9.05
N LEU A 108 57.70 73.22 -8.49
CA LEU A 108 56.63 73.05 -7.50
C LEU A 108 55.40 72.34 -8.08
N THR A 109 54.96 72.64 -9.30
CA THR A 109 53.82 71.92 -9.93
C THR A 109 54.18 70.49 -10.35
N LEU A 110 55.36 70.28 -10.97
CA LEU A 110 55.93 68.96 -11.33
C LEU A 110 56.05 68.05 -10.08
N LYS A 111 56.32 68.64 -8.90
CA LYS A 111 56.26 67.95 -7.59
C LYS A 111 54.83 67.71 -7.09
N GLN A 112 53.98 68.74 -7.09
CA GLN A 112 52.65 68.67 -6.45
C GLN A 112 51.69 67.75 -7.22
N GLU A 113 51.80 67.69 -8.55
CA GLU A 113 51.07 66.71 -9.37
C GLU A 113 51.55 65.28 -9.12
N THR A 114 52.86 65.04 -9.01
CA THR A 114 53.39 63.68 -8.78
C THR A 114 53.08 63.19 -7.37
N GLU A 115 53.08 64.06 -6.36
CA GLU A 115 52.64 63.77 -4.99
C GLU A 115 51.12 63.42 -4.94
N ALA A 116 50.29 64.11 -5.73
CA ALA A 116 48.87 63.78 -5.88
C ALA A 116 48.62 62.45 -6.60
N LEU A 117 49.31 62.19 -7.73
CA LEU A 117 49.23 60.93 -8.46
C LEU A 117 49.68 59.74 -7.61
N LEU A 118 50.80 59.86 -6.88
CA LEU A 118 51.28 58.85 -5.94
C LEU A 118 50.26 58.58 -4.84
N SER A 119 49.61 59.63 -4.32
CA SER A 119 48.56 59.49 -3.31
C SER A 119 47.35 58.71 -3.85
N GLU A 120 46.91 58.97 -5.08
CA GLU A 120 45.81 58.22 -5.71
C GLU A 120 46.20 56.76 -6.01
N VAL A 121 47.42 56.51 -6.51
CA VAL A 121 47.94 55.14 -6.71
C VAL A 121 47.96 54.36 -5.40
N ILE A 122 48.45 54.97 -4.32
CA ILE A 122 48.47 54.37 -2.98
C ILE A 122 47.04 54.07 -2.47
N GLU A 123 46.07 54.95 -2.73
CA GLU A 123 44.68 54.75 -2.31
C GLU A 123 43.99 53.63 -3.12
N LEU A 124 44.21 53.57 -4.43
CA LEU A 124 43.73 52.49 -5.29
C LEU A 124 44.35 51.14 -4.93
N ILE A 125 45.66 51.09 -4.61
CA ILE A 125 46.31 49.86 -4.14
C ILE A 125 45.71 49.40 -2.81
N LYS A 126 45.40 50.32 -1.87
CA LYS A 126 44.70 49.98 -0.63
C LYS A 126 43.30 49.40 -0.89
N ARG A 127 42.54 49.95 -1.84
CA ARG A 127 41.23 49.40 -2.26
C ARG A 127 41.38 48.00 -2.87
N LEU A 128 42.30 47.82 -3.83
CA LEU A 128 42.56 46.51 -4.45
C LEU A 128 43.00 45.44 -3.45
N GLU A 129 43.81 45.79 -2.45
CA GLU A 129 44.24 44.86 -1.39
C GLU A 129 43.15 44.59 -0.33
N ALA A 130 42.08 45.42 -0.27
CA ALA A 130 40.86 45.12 0.46
C ALA A 130 39.95 44.18 -0.36
N ASP A 131 39.67 44.53 -1.62
CA ASP A 131 38.90 43.70 -2.57
C ASP A 131 39.48 42.27 -2.65
N ARG A 132 40.82 42.15 -2.69
CA ARG A 132 41.53 40.87 -2.72
C ARG A 132 41.29 40.04 -1.46
N LYS A 133 41.26 40.66 -0.28
CA LYS A 133 41.01 39.97 1.00
C LYS A 133 39.56 39.52 1.12
N GLU A 134 38.61 40.40 0.78
CA GLU A 134 37.18 40.05 0.77
C GLU A 134 36.92 38.87 -0.17
N ALA A 135 37.48 38.88 -1.38
CA ALA A 135 37.38 37.77 -2.32
C ALA A 135 38.04 36.47 -1.80
N GLU A 136 39.18 36.57 -1.11
CA GLU A 136 39.85 35.42 -0.49
C GLU A 136 39.04 34.82 0.67
N GLU A 137 38.38 35.65 1.48
CA GLU A 137 37.50 35.24 2.57
C GLU A 137 36.18 34.65 2.06
N ALA A 138 35.55 35.27 1.07
CA ALA A 138 34.37 34.72 0.39
C ALA A 138 34.66 33.36 -0.26
N LEU A 139 35.84 33.20 -0.89
CA LEU A 139 36.28 31.93 -1.45
C LEU A 139 36.53 30.85 -0.38
N LYS A 140 37.07 31.22 0.79
CA LYS A 140 37.20 30.30 1.94
C LYS A 140 35.82 29.89 2.47
N PHE A 141 34.89 30.83 2.60
CA PHE A 141 33.51 30.57 3.01
C PHE A 141 32.82 29.59 2.07
N GLU A 142 32.79 29.86 0.75
CA GLU A 142 32.13 28.98 -0.22
C GLU A 142 32.79 27.59 -0.31
N ASN A 143 34.11 27.49 -0.16
CA ASN A 143 34.77 26.17 -0.08
C ASN A 143 34.36 25.39 1.17
N GLN A 144 34.14 26.04 2.32
CA GLN A 144 33.65 25.37 3.52
C GLN A 144 32.15 25.05 3.44
N HIS A 145 31.36 25.95 2.86
CA HIS A 145 29.94 25.75 2.58
C HIS A 145 29.72 24.56 1.64
N LYS A 146 30.49 24.46 0.55
CA LYS A 146 30.53 23.30 -0.35
C LYS A 146 30.83 21.98 0.38
N LYS A 147 31.84 21.95 1.27
CA LYS A 147 32.13 20.76 2.10
C LYS A 147 30.95 20.39 3.00
N ASN A 148 30.36 21.39 3.67
CA ASN A 148 29.20 21.19 4.55
C ASN A 148 27.96 20.68 3.80
N LEU A 149 27.74 21.12 2.56
CA LEU A 149 26.68 20.59 1.69
C LEU A 149 26.98 19.17 1.19
N GLY A 150 28.23 18.88 0.81
CA GLY A 150 28.67 17.53 0.44
C GLY A 150 28.37 16.51 1.53
N MET A 151 28.88 16.75 2.76
CA MET A 151 28.62 15.87 3.91
C MET A 151 27.12 15.65 4.18
N LYS A 152 26.27 16.67 4.01
CA LYS A 152 24.80 16.53 4.14
C LYS A 152 24.21 15.62 3.05
N ILE A 153 24.64 15.79 1.80
CA ILE A 153 24.20 14.95 0.67
C ILE A 153 24.67 13.50 0.88
N ASP A 154 25.90 13.30 1.35
CA ASP A 154 26.45 11.97 1.62
C ASP A 154 25.70 11.26 2.75
N CYS A 155 25.41 11.95 3.87
CA CYS A 155 24.60 11.40 4.96
C CYS A 155 23.18 11.02 4.51
N ILE A 156 22.51 11.88 3.73
CA ILE A 156 21.16 11.60 3.19
C ILE A 156 21.19 10.41 2.22
N SER A 157 22.23 10.34 1.37
CA SER A 157 22.41 9.25 0.40
C SER A 157 22.67 7.93 1.10
N LEU A 158 23.53 7.92 2.13
CA LEU A 158 23.81 6.73 2.94
C LEU A 158 22.56 6.24 3.68
N TRP A 159 21.79 7.14 4.29
CA TRP A 159 20.53 6.79 4.94
C TRP A 159 19.52 6.20 3.94
N ARG A 160 19.40 6.81 2.75
CA ARG A 160 18.52 6.33 1.68
C ARG A 160 18.95 4.97 1.10
N LEU A 161 20.25 4.66 1.10
CA LEU A 161 20.78 3.40 0.58
C LEU A 161 20.76 2.25 1.60
N GLN A 162 20.82 2.54 2.90
CA GLN A 162 20.94 1.52 3.95
C GLN A 162 19.71 1.44 4.86
N GLN A 163 19.30 2.57 5.43
CA GLN A 163 18.27 2.61 6.48
C GLN A 163 16.87 2.55 5.89
N LEU A 164 16.61 3.26 4.79
CA LEU A 164 15.30 3.23 4.13
C LEU A 164 14.92 1.80 3.65
N PRO A 165 15.78 1.02 2.96
CA PRO A 165 15.46 -0.36 2.61
C PRO A 165 15.27 -1.25 3.83
N ALA A 166 16.06 -1.10 4.89
CA ALA A 166 15.93 -1.91 6.10
C ALA A 166 14.60 -1.66 6.84
N VAL A 167 14.16 -0.40 6.93
CA VAL A 167 12.84 -0.06 7.50
C VAL A 167 11.72 -0.60 6.63
N VAL A 168 11.77 -0.36 5.30
CA VAL A 168 10.75 -0.84 4.36
C VAL A 168 10.64 -2.38 4.38
N GLN A 169 11.77 -3.09 4.41
CA GLN A 169 11.81 -4.55 4.52
C GLN A 169 11.17 -5.04 5.82
N LYS A 170 11.45 -4.38 6.96
CA LYS A 170 10.87 -4.73 8.25
C LYS A 170 9.34 -4.54 8.28
N GLU A 171 8.82 -3.48 7.68
CA GLU A 171 7.37 -3.28 7.56
C GLU A 171 6.73 -4.36 6.67
N TYR A 172 7.38 -4.73 5.55
CA TYR A 172 6.91 -5.86 4.74
C TYR A 172 6.93 -7.19 5.50
N GLU A 173 7.99 -7.48 6.27
CA GLU A 173 8.10 -8.70 7.07
C GLU A 173 7.04 -8.76 8.18
N ALA A 174 6.75 -7.63 8.84
CA ALA A 174 5.68 -7.54 9.82
C ALA A 174 4.30 -7.84 9.20
N CYS A 175 3.97 -7.23 8.06
CA CYS A 175 2.70 -7.48 7.38
C CYS A 175 2.63 -8.86 6.69
N ALA A 176 3.76 -9.46 6.31
CA ALA A 176 3.78 -10.75 5.59
C ALA A 176 3.21 -11.90 6.43
N GLN A 177 3.41 -11.88 7.76
CA GLN A 177 2.82 -12.87 8.67
C GLN A 177 1.29 -12.72 8.69
N ASP A 178 0.78 -11.52 8.97
CA ASP A 178 -0.67 -11.25 9.01
C ASP A 178 -1.37 -11.60 7.69
N ILE A 179 -0.76 -11.25 6.54
CA ILE A 179 -1.27 -11.58 5.21
C ILE A 179 -1.35 -13.11 5.01
N SER A 180 -0.32 -13.85 5.44
CA SER A 180 -0.27 -15.31 5.32
C SER A 180 -1.31 -15.99 6.22
N GLU A 181 -1.50 -15.49 7.44
CA GLU A 181 -2.51 -15.98 8.39
C GLU A 181 -3.94 -15.71 7.89
N LEU A 182 -4.20 -14.51 7.35
CA LEU A 182 -5.48 -14.16 6.72
C LEU A 182 -5.79 -15.01 5.48
N GLN A 183 -4.79 -15.31 4.65
CA GLN A 183 -4.93 -16.24 3.52
C GLN A 183 -5.30 -17.65 4.00
N TRP A 184 -4.59 -18.18 5.01
CA TRP A 184 -4.89 -19.48 5.60
C TRP A 184 -6.30 -19.55 6.19
N TYR A 185 -6.73 -18.53 6.95
CA TYR A 185 -8.09 -18.43 7.46
C TYR A 185 -9.14 -18.38 6.34
N PHE A 186 -8.88 -17.64 5.27
CA PHE A 186 -9.77 -17.56 4.11
C PHE A 186 -9.95 -18.93 3.44
N ASP A 187 -8.85 -19.65 3.17
CA ASP A 187 -8.90 -20.98 2.56
C ASP A 187 -9.61 -22.01 3.46
N CYS A 188 -9.32 -22.00 4.76
CA CYS A 188 -10.06 -22.84 5.72
C CYS A 188 -11.56 -22.53 5.76
N LYS A 189 -11.96 -21.26 5.67
CA LYS A 189 -13.38 -20.86 5.63
C LYS A 189 -14.05 -21.19 4.30
N ASN A 190 -13.34 -21.04 3.18
CA ASN A 190 -13.79 -21.44 1.86
C ASN A 190 -14.01 -22.96 1.79
N HIS A 191 -13.09 -23.77 2.35
CA HIS A 191 -13.27 -25.22 2.42
C HIS A 191 -14.46 -25.62 3.32
N GLN A 192 -14.64 -24.98 4.48
CA GLN A 192 -15.83 -25.17 5.32
C GLN A 192 -17.13 -24.84 4.57
N LEU A 193 -17.16 -23.74 3.81
CA LEU A 193 -18.29 -23.35 2.99
C LEU A 193 -18.61 -24.40 1.91
N GLN A 194 -17.60 -24.91 1.19
CA GLN A 194 -17.76 -25.97 0.19
C GLN A 194 -18.28 -27.28 0.81
N GLN A 195 -17.80 -27.67 2.00
CA GLN A 195 -18.32 -28.84 2.71
C GLN A 195 -19.82 -28.67 3.04
N VAL A 196 -20.22 -27.53 3.59
CA VAL A 196 -21.62 -27.22 3.92
C VAL A 196 -22.51 -27.16 2.68
N GLN A 197 -22.04 -26.53 1.58
CA GLN A 197 -22.76 -26.52 0.31
C GLN A 197 -23.01 -27.94 -0.23
N ASN A 198 -22.00 -28.80 -0.19
CA ASN A 198 -22.13 -30.20 -0.60
C ASN A 198 -23.09 -31.01 0.31
N GLN A 199 -23.10 -30.74 1.62
CA GLN A 199 -24.10 -31.33 2.54
C GLN A 199 -25.51 -30.83 2.22
N VAL A 200 -25.70 -29.53 1.99
CA VAL A 200 -27.00 -28.93 1.63
C VAL A 200 -27.53 -29.49 0.30
N LEU A 201 -26.66 -29.74 -0.69
CA LEU A 201 -27.07 -30.39 -1.94
C LEU A 201 -27.56 -31.83 -1.72
N LYS A 202 -26.84 -32.63 -0.90
CA LYS A 202 -27.27 -33.99 -0.52
C LYS A 202 -28.61 -33.96 0.23
N ILE A 203 -28.77 -33.07 1.21
CA ILE A 203 -30.01 -32.92 1.98
C ILE A 203 -31.17 -32.48 1.07
N LYS A 204 -30.97 -31.53 0.15
CA LYS A 204 -31.99 -31.13 -0.83
C LYS A 204 -32.43 -32.30 -1.72
N ALA A 205 -31.51 -33.13 -2.17
CA ALA A 205 -31.82 -34.31 -3.00
C ALA A 205 -32.63 -35.37 -2.22
N VAL A 206 -32.30 -35.62 -0.94
CA VAL A 206 -33.08 -36.52 -0.07
C VAL A 206 -34.46 -35.92 0.25
N ASN A 207 -34.53 -34.64 0.58
CA ASN A 207 -35.79 -33.97 0.89
C ASN A 207 -36.76 -33.95 -0.30
N LYS A 208 -36.26 -33.83 -1.54
CA LYS A 208 -37.07 -33.97 -2.76
C LYS A 208 -37.72 -35.36 -2.85
N LYS A 209 -36.97 -36.44 -2.57
CA LYS A 209 -37.52 -37.81 -2.55
C LYS A 209 -38.54 -38.00 -1.45
N ILE A 210 -38.30 -37.45 -0.25
CA ILE A 210 -39.28 -37.49 0.85
C ILE A 210 -40.57 -36.77 0.43
N GLN A 211 -40.47 -35.61 -0.22
CA GLN A 211 -41.64 -34.89 -0.76
C GLN A 211 -42.40 -35.72 -1.81
N GLU A 212 -41.68 -36.36 -2.75
CA GLU A 212 -42.27 -37.27 -3.75
C GLU A 212 -43.02 -38.44 -3.08
N HIS A 213 -42.48 -39.04 -2.01
CA HIS A 213 -43.16 -40.07 -1.23
C HIS A 213 -44.37 -39.53 -0.46
N VAL A 214 -44.26 -38.36 0.15
CA VAL A 214 -45.37 -37.70 0.88
C VAL A 214 -46.53 -37.39 -0.06
N ASP A 215 -46.25 -36.89 -1.26
CA ASP A 215 -47.30 -36.55 -2.23
C ASP A 215 -47.90 -37.80 -2.90
N PHE A 216 -47.12 -38.88 -3.05
CA PHE A 216 -47.65 -40.21 -3.37
C PHE A 216 -48.61 -40.72 -2.28
N MET A 217 -48.23 -40.63 -1.01
CA MET A 217 -49.09 -41.05 0.11
C MET A 217 -50.38 -40.23 0.17
N LYS A 218 -50.31 -38.88 0.04
CA LYS A 218 -51.50 -38.01 -0.05
C LYS A 218 -52.45 -38.42 -1.19
N LYS A 219 -51.90 -38.77 -2.36
CA LYS A 219 -52.69 -39.18 -3.54
C LYS A 219 -53.45 -40.49 -3.29
N HIS A 220 -52.90 -41.42 -2.53
CA HIS A 220 -53.47 -42.76 -2.33
C HIS A 220 -54.21 -42.95 -0.99
N SER A 221 -54.03 -42.07 0.00
CA SER A 221 -54.74 -42.12 1.28
C SER A 221 -56.28 -42.16 1.15
N PRO A 222 -56.94 -41.35 0.30
CA PRO A 222 -58.40 -41.36 0.20
C PRO A 222 -58.96 -42.69 -0.30
N LEU A 223 -58.24 -43.39 -1.18
CA LEU A 223 -58.65 -44.71 -1.70
C LEU A 223 -58.53 -45.80 -0.64
N LEU A 224 -57.55 -45.69 0.26
CA LEU A 224 -57.41 -46.60 1.41
C LEU A 224 -58.52 -46.34 2.45
N GLU A 225 -58.88 -45.07 2.66
CA GLU A 225 -59.98 -44.66 3.53
C GLU A 225 -61.35 -45.10 2.98
N GLU A 226 -61.61 -44.90 1.68
CA GLU A 226 -62.80 -45.42 1.00
C GLU A 226 -62.89 -46.94 1.12
N LYS A 227 -61.81 -47.68 0.82
CA LYS A 227 -61.78 -49.14 0.96
C LYS A 227 -62.05 -49.59 2.39
N LEU A 228 -61.42 -48.95 3.39
CA LEU A 228 -61.61 -49.28 4.80
C LEU A 228 -63.06 -49.05 5.26
N ASN A 229 -63.71 -47.99 4.76
CA ASN A 229 -65.12 -47.74 5.03
C ASN A 229 -66.05 -48.79 4.39
N LEU A 230 -65.74 -49.25 3.16
CA LEU A 230 -66.48 -50.33 2.50
C LEU A 230 -66.32 -51.67 3.24
N GLU A 231 -65.09 -52.07 3.56
CA GLU A 231 -64.81 -53.30 4.34
C GLU A 231 -65.45 -53.23 5.74
N GLY A 232 -65.36 -52.07 6.40
CA GLY A 232 -65.98 -51.81 7.69
C GLY A 232 -67.53 -51.78 7.67
N ASN A 233 -68.16 -51.55 6.52
CA ASN A 233 -69.60 -51.68 6.36
C ASN A 233 -70.01 -53.13 6.09
N ALA A 234 -69.34 -53.83 5.17
CA ALA A 234 -69.59 -55.24 4.90
C ALA A 234 -69.45 -56.13 6.17
N VAL A 235 -68.51 -55.81 7.06
CA VAL A 235 -68.38 -56.49 8.36
C VAL A 235 -69.58 -56.22 9.29
N LYS A 236 -70.19 -55.02 9.28
CA LYS A 236 -71.42 -54.74 10.05
C LYS A 236 -72.60 -55.52 9.50
N ASP A 237 -72.72 -55.61 8.19
CA ASP A 237 -73.81 -56.34 7.52
C ASP A 237 -73.73 -57.84 7.85
N VAL A 238 -72.54 -58.44 7.74
CA VAL A 238 -72.29 -59.84 8.15
C VAL A 238 -72.56 -60.06 9.66
N LEU A 239 -72.18 -59.12 10.53
CA LEU A 239 -72.48 -59.22 11.96
C LEU A 239 -73.98 -59.12 12.26
N LYS A 240 -74.74 -58.34 11.48
CA LYS A 240 -76.19 -58.24 11.57
C LYS A 240 -76.87 -59.53 11.13
N GLU A 241 -76.51 -60.07 9.96
CA GLU A 241 -77.00 -61.36 9.46
C GLU A 241 -76.69 -62.51 10.42
N HIS A 242 -75.47 -62.54 10.99
CA HIS A 242 -75.09 -63.50 12.02
C HIS A 242 -75.91 -63.33 13.32
N GLY A 243 -76.25 -62.10 13.71
CA GLY A 243 -77.15 -61.83 14.83
C GLY A 243 -78.54 -62.42 14.61
N GLU A 244 -79.16 -62.11 13.47
CA GLU A 244 -80.48 -62.63 13.07
C GLU A 244 -80.48 -64.17 12.97
N ALA A 245 -79.45 -64.77 12.37
CA ALA A 245 -79.28 -66.22 12.30
C ALA A 245 -79.09 -66.86 13.69
N SER A 246 -78.38 -66.20 14.61
CA SER A 246 -78.19 -66.65 15.99
C SER A 246 -79.49 -66.62 16.79
N GLU A 247 -80.32 -65.58 16.63
CA GLU A 247 -81.65 -65.52 17.25
C GLU A 247 -82.54 -66.66 16.75
N ILE A 248 -82.58 -66.89 15.43
CA ILE A 248 -83.32 -68.01 14.82
C ILE A 248 -82.82 -69.36 15.34
N TYR A 249 -81.50 -69.57 15.40
CA TYR A 249 -80.90 -70.80 15.95
C TYR A 249 -81.32 -71.03 17.41
N ASN A 250 -81.23 -70.02 18.26
CA ASN A 250 -81.59 -70.12 19.68
C ASN A 250 -83.09 -70.42 19.87
N ASN A 251 -83.96 -69.84 19.03
CA ASN A 251 -85.40 -70.14 19.05
C ASN A 251 -85.67 -71.60 18.64
N ILE A 252 -85.07 -72.08 17.55
CA ILE A 252 -85.21 -73.48 17.10
C ILE A 252 -84.68 -74.45 18.16
N TYR A 253 -83.55 -74.13 18.80
CA TYR A 253 -82.98 -74.94 19.87
C TYR A 253 -83.91 -75.02 21.10
N GLN A 254 -84.56 -73.93 21.49
CA GLN A 254 -85.57 -73.94 22.56
C GLN A 254 -86.79 -74.78 22.21
N GLU A 255 -87.32 -74.70 20.98
CA GLU A 255 -88.44 -75.56 20.56
C GLU A 255 -88.04 -77.05 20.49
N LEU A 256 -86.85 -77.37 20.01
CA LEU A 256 -86.32 -78.74 20.02
C LEU A 256 -86.25 -79.31 21.44
N MET A 257 -85.78 -78.52 22.41
CA MET A 257 -85.74 -78.92 23.82
C MET A 257 -87.15 -79.16 24.40
N LYS A 258 -88.15 -78.35 24.03
CA LYS A 258 -89.56 -78.58 24.43
C LYS A 258 -90.10 -79.88 23.82
N VAL A 259 -89.88 -80.11 22.52
CA VAL A 259 -90.30 -81.33 21.81
C VAL A 259 -89.63 -82.58 22.39
N GLN A 260 -88.36 -82.50 22.78
CA GLN A 260 -87.66 -83.62 23.44
C GLN A 260 -88.23 -83.93 24.84
N GLN A 261 -88.65 -82.90 25.59
CA GLN A 261 -89.31 -83.07 26.88
C GLN A 261 -90.72 -83.68 26.74
N THR A 262 -91.54 -83.20 25.80
CA THR A 262 -92.88 -83.76 25.57
C THR A 262 -92.83 -85.17 24.99
N TYR A 263 -91.91 -85.46 24.06
CA TYR A 263 -91.65 -86.83 23.60
C TYR A 263 -91.31 -87.77 24.75
N LYS A 264 -90.42 -87.36 25.66
CA LYS A 264 -90.07 -88.15 26.84
C LYS A 264 -91.28 -88.40 27.75
N HIS A 265 -92.11 -87.38 28.00
CA HIS A 265 -93.34 -87.55 28.80
C HIS A 265 -94.29 -88.57 28.16
N VAL A 266 -94.63 -88.38 26.88
CA VAL A 266 -95.55 -89.26 26.14
C VAL A 266 -95.00 -90.68 26.04
N TYR A 267 -93.69 -90.86 25.87
CA TYR A 267 -93.05 -92.17 25.88
C TYR A 267 -93.18 -92.84 27.27
N GLU A 268 -92.91 -92.13 28.36
CA GLU A 268 -93.07 -92.65 29.72
C GLU A 268 -94.54 -92.95 30.07
N GLU A 269 -95.49 -92.19 29.52
CA GLU A 269 -96.93 -92.38 29.68
C GLU A 269 -97.44 -93.61 28.92
N ALA A 270 -97.09 -93.76 27.64
CA ALA A 270 -97.39 -94.95 26.85
C ALA A 270 -96.69 -96.22 27.40
N GLU A 271 -95.49 -96.08 27.98
CA GLU A 271 -94.83 -97.17 28.73
C GLU A 271 -95.66 -97.64 29.93
N LYS A 272 -96.18 -96.70 30.74
CA LYS A 272 -97.06 -96.98 31.89
C LYS A 272 -98.37 -97.62 31.44
N GLU A 273 -99.01 -97.08 30.40
CA GLU A 273 -100.28 -97.59 29.89
C GLU A 273 -100.11 -99.00 29.31
N ARG A 274 -99.09 -99.25 28.49
CA ARG A 274 -98.75 -100.59 27.98
C ARG A 274 -98.49 -101.60 29.09
N LYS A 275 -97.82 -101.19 30.18
CA LYS A 275 -97.63 -102.03 31.37
C LYS A 275 -98.96 -102.33 32.08
N SER A 276 -99.85 -101.35 32.23
CA SER A 276 -101.19 -101.54 32.78
C SER A 276 -102.05 -102.46 31.89
N MET A 277 -102.02 -102.30 30.57
CA MET A 277 -102.71 -103.18 29.63
C MET A 277 -102.18 -104.61 29.70
N SER A 278 -100.86 -104.82 29.75
CA SER A 278 -100.27 -106.15 29.92
C SER A 278 -100.67 -106.81 31.26
N GLN A 279 -100.81 -106.04 32.34
CA GLN A 279 -101.34 -106.54 33.62
C GLN A 279 -102.82 -106.92 33.52
N LYS A 280 -103.65 -106.10 32.87
CA LYS A 280 -105.08 -106.38 32.63
C LYS A 280 -105.28 -107.62 31.76
N ILE A 281 -104.47 -107.79 30.71
CA ILE A 281 -104.48 -108.97 29.84
C ILE A 281 -104.12 -110.22 30.65
N LYS A 282 -103.02 -110.21 31.41
CA LYS A 282 -102.63 -111.34 32.27
C LYS A 282 -103.69 -111.70 33.32
N TYR A 283 -104.41 -110.72 33.85
CA TYR A 283 -105.52 -110.96 34.77
C TYR A 283 -106.73 -111.59 34.05
N ALA A 284 -107.03 -111.18 32.82
CA ALA A 284 -108.06 -111.80 32.00
C ALA A 284 -107.67 -113.23 31.54
N GLU A 285 -106.41 -113.47 31.20
CA GLU A 285 -105.85 -114.80 30.91
C GLU A 285 -105.96 -115.72 32.14
N MET A 286 -105.64 -115.23 33.34
CA MET A 286 -105.85 -115.97 34.59
C MET A 286 -107.32 -116.29 34.85
N LEU A 287 -108.26 -115.40 34.53
CA LEU A 287 -109.69 -115.65 34.67
C LEU A 287 -110.20 -116.67 33.63
N LEU A 288 -109.76 -116.59 32.37
CA LEU A 288 -110.11 -117.58 31.34
C LEU A 288 -109.60 -118.98 31.73
N ASN A 289 -108.38 -119.07 32.26
CA ASN A 289 -107.81 -120.32 32.79
C ASN A 289 -108.49 -120.84 34.08
N GLN A 290 -109.52 -120.16 34.60
CA GLN A 290 -110.42 -120.68 35.64
C GLN A 290 -111.75 -121.22 35.08
N TYR A 291 -112.02 -121.05 33.78
CA TYR A 291 -113.23 -121.53 33.09
C TYR A 291 -112.98 -122.71 32.13
N GLU A 292 -111.73 -123.10 31.89
CA GLU A 292 -111.38 -124.39 31.27
C GLU A 292 -111.12 -125.43 32.40
N LEU A 293 -112.09 -126.31 32.63
CA LEU A 293 -112.14 -127.30 33.73
C LEU A 293 -112.81 -128.60 33.25
#